data_AF-A0A968X737-F1
#
_entry.id   AF-A0A968X737-F1
#
_cell.length_a   1.000
_cell.length_b   1.000
_cell.length_c   1.000
_cell.angle_alpha   90.00
_cell.angle_beta   90.00
_cell.angle_gamma   90.00
#
_symmetry.space_group_name_H-M   'P 1'
#
loop_
_entity.id
_entity.type
_entity.pdbx_description
1 polymer ?
#
loop_
_entity_poly.entity_id
_entity_poly.type
_entity_poly.pdbx_seq_one_letter_code
_entity_poly.pdbx_strand_id
1 'polypeptide(L)'
;SRLPIDEKILIAPECDLAVLVVKPSKPLVALPLAPKEPKKGEPIVAFGSPAGLSFSISEGSVSGLRTAGELDDLREPFQASIGLEPSTKLVRPCMRLSSAC
;
A
#
# COMPACT_ATOMS: atom_id res chain seq x y z
N SER A 1 19.80 -7.12 4.35
CA SER A 1 19.63 -8.56 4.66
C SER A 1 18.40 -9.06 3.92
N ARG A 2 18.52 -10.15 3.16
CA ARG A 2 17.38 -10.75 2.44
C ARG A 2 16.71 -11.75 3.39
N LEU A 3 15.43 -11.55 3.70
CA LEU A 3 14.67 -12.51 4.50
C LEU A 3 14.18 -13.64 3.61
N PRO A 4 14.31 -14.92 4.01
CA PRO A 4 13.69 -16.01 3.27
C PRO A 4 12.17 -15.92 3.41
N ILE A 5 11.49 -15.85 2.25
CA ILE A 5 10.04 -15.85 2.13
C ILE A 5 9.56 -17.30 2.19
N ASP A 6 8.53 -17.57 2.97
CA ASP A 6 7.82 -18.84 3.01
C ASP A 6 6.84 -18.94 1.82
N GLU A 7 6.48 -20.13 1.39
CA GLU A 7 5.69 -20.33 0.16
C GLU A 7 4.26 -19.78 0.21
N LYS A 8 3.80 -19.36 1.40
CA LYS A 8 2.45 -18.83 1.59
C LYS A 8 2.39 -17.33 1.30
N ILE A 9 1.75 -17.01 0.18
CA ILE A 9 1.47 -15.65 -0.28
C ILE A 9 -0.04 -15.49 -0.38
N LEU A 10 -0.58 -14.42 0.21
CA LEU A 10 -1.95 -13.97 -0.07
C LEU A 10 -1.85 -12.74 -0.96
N ILE A 11 -2.62 -12.70 -2.05
CA ILE A 11 -2.64 -11.59 -2.99
C ILE A 11 -4.06 -11.07 -3.08
N ALA A 12 -4.24 -9.75 -2.98
CA ALA A 12 -5.49 -9.04 -3.22
C ALA A 12 -5.26 -8.02 -4.35
N PRO A 13 -5.29 -8.46 -5.63
CA PRO A 13 -4.98 -7.61 -6.78
C PRO A 13 -5.88 -6.38 -6.89
N GLU A 14 -7.12 -6.48 -6.43
CA GLU A 14 -8.11 -5.40 -6.40
C GLU A 14 -7.71 -4.23 -5.49
N CYS A 15 -6.85 -4.49 -4.51
CA CYS A 15 -6.32 -3.50 -3.57
C CYS A 15 -4.85 -3.17 -3.84
N ASP A 16 -4.22 -3.80 -4.83
CA ASP A 16 -2.77 -3.77 -5.06
C ASP A 16 -1.96 -4.16 -3.80
N LEU A 17 -2.40 -5.22 -3.11
CA LEU A 17 -1.78 -5.70 -1.86
C LEU A 17 -1.35 -7.17 -1.94
N ALA A 18 -0.23 -7.47 -1.28
CA ALA A 18 0.22 -8.84 -1.04
C ALA A 18 0.74 -9.01 0.39
N VAL A 19 0.46 -10.16 0.99
CA VAL A 19 0.94 -10.56 2.32
C VAL A 19 1.89 -11.74 2.17
N LEU A 20 3.09 -11.57 2.70
CA LEU A 20 4.18 -12.55 2.63
C LEU A 20 4.47 -13.06 4.04
N VAL A 21 4.58 -14.37 4.18
CA VAL A 21 5.10 -14.99 5.41
C VAL A 21 6.62 -15.12 5.28
N VAL A 22 7.38 -14.73 6.30
CA VAL A 22 8.84 -14.85 6.31
C VAL A 22 9.30 -15.70 7.49
N LYS A 23 10.43 -16.39 7.36
CA LYS A 23 11.07 -17.16 8.44
C LYS A 23 12.31 -16.42 8.94
N PRO A 24 12.17 -15.52 9.93
CA PRO A 24 13.30 -14.72 10.36
C PRO A 24 14.21 -15.52 11.30
N SER A 25 15.52 -15.30 11.22
CA SER A 25 16.49 -15.91 12.14
C SER A 25 16.49 -15.26 13.54
N LYS A 26 15.84 -14.11 13.69
CA LYS A 26 15.65 -13.37 14.95
C LYS A 26 14.21 -12.82 14.99
N PRO A 27 13.62 -12.59 16.17
CA PRO A 27 12.31 -11.94 16.27
C PRO A 27 12.29 -10.59 15.55
N LEU A 28 11.23 -10.35 14.77
CA LEU A 28 11.00 -9.06 14.10
C LEU A 28 10.04 -8.20 14.94
N VAL A 29 10.24 -6.89 14.91
CA VAL A 29 9.33 -5.93 15.53
C VAL A 29 8.26 -5.56 14.52
N ALA A 30 6.99 -5.80 14.86
CA ALA A 30 5.86 -5.41 14.03
C ALA A 30 5.53 -3.92 14.25
N LEU A 31 5.23 -3.21 13.17
CA LEU A 31 4.71 -1.84 13.25
C LEU A 31 3.21 -1.89 13.57
N PRO A 32 2.73 -1.20 14.62
CA PRO A 32 1.30 -1.15 14.92
C PRO A 32 0.55 -0.37 13.83
N LEU A 33 -0.63 -0.87 13.45
CA LEU A 33 -1.54 -0.15 12.56
C LEU A 33 -2.36 0.85 13.35
N ALA A 34 -2.51 2.06 12.80
CA ALA A 34 -3.37 3.08 13.40
C ALA A 34 -4.84 2.67 13.28
N PRO A 35 -5.66 2.81 14.35
CA PRO A 35 -7.07 2.40 14.33
C PRO A 35 -8.00 3.40 13.61
N LYS A 36 -7.48 4.57 13.25
CA LYS A 36 -8.25 5.66 12.64
C LYS A 36 -7.46 6.26 11.48
N GLU A 37 -8.19 6.76 10.51
CA GLU A 37 -7.61 7.50 9.40
C GLU A 37 -6.98 8.82 9.90
N PRO A 38 -5.86 9.25 9.28
CA PRO A 38 -5.19 10.47 9.66
C PRO A 38 -5.94 11.71 9.16
N LYS A 39 -5.68 12.87 9.76
CA LYS A 39 -6.30 14.13 9.34
C LYS A 39 -5.49 14.78 8.22
N LYS A 40 -6.16 15.54 7.34
CA LYS A 40 -5.48 16.40 6.37
C LYS A 40 -4.55 17.38 7.11
N GLY A 41 -3.32 17.52 6.61
CA GLY A 41 -2.26 18.33 7.19
C GLY A 41 -1.47 17.65 8.31
N GLU A 42 -1.87 16.45 8.75
CA GLU A 42 -1.11 15.68 9.75
C GLU A 42 0.26 15.29 9.18
N PRO A 43 1.35 15.43 9.95
CA PRO A 43 2.69 15.08 9.49
C PRO A 43 2.81 13.57 9.28
N ILE A 44 3.54 13.17 8.23
CA ILE A 44 3.78 11.77 7.88
C ILE A 44 5.26 11.52 7.58
N VAL A 45 5.65 10.26 7.69
CA VAL A 45 6.96 9.76 7.25
C VAL A 45 6.73 8.56 6.34
N ALA A 46 7.28 8.62 5.13
CA ALA A 46 7.26 7.53 4.15
C ALA A 46 8.58 6.75 4.23
N PHE A 47 8.47 5.42 4.30
CA PHE A 47 9.60 4.49 4.29
C PHE A 47 9.54 3.65 3.02
N GLY A 48 10.65 3.53 2.31
CA GLY A 48 10.69 2.74 1.07
C GLY A 48 12.10 2.45 0.57
N SER A 49 12.15 1.87 -0.64
CA SER A 49 13.39 1.56 -1.37
C SER A 49 13.25 2.10 -2.80
N PRO A 50 13.28 3.44 -2.99
CA PRO A 50 13.14 4.03 -4.31
C PRO A 50 14.28 3.58 -5.22
N ALA A 51 13.95 3.26 -6.49
CA ALA A 51 14.89 2.75 -7.50
C ALA A 51 15.72 1.51 -7.08
N GLY A 52 15.24 0.73 -6.09
CA GLY A 52 15.98 -0.42 -5.55
C GLY A 52 17.19 -0.05 -4.68
N LEU A 53 17.31 1.21 -4.26
CA LEU A 53 18.34 1.66 -3.34
C LEU A 53 17.98 1.35 -1.88
N SER A 54 18.98 1.17 -1.04
CA SER A 54 18.82 0.88 0.39
C SER A 54 17.98 1.96 1.09
N PHE A 55 16.95 1.54 1.83
CA PHE A 55 16.12 2.30 2.77
C PHE A 55 16.20 3.83 2.68
N SER A 56 15.19 4.44 2.05
CA SER A 56 15.00 5.89 2.02
C SER A 56 13.82 6.31 2.89
N ILE A 57 13.99 7.46 3.55
CA ILE A 57 12.97 8.11 4.38
C ILE A 57 12.60 9.44 3.72
N SER A 58 11.32 9.76 3.68
CA SER A 58 10.83 11.07 3.22
C SER A 58 9.77 11.60 4.17
N GLU A 59 9.81 12.89 4.47
CA GLU A 59 8.86 13.56 5.36
C GLU A 59 7.84 14.38 4.56
N GLY A 60 6.62 14.52 5.09
CA GLY A 60 5.57 15.29 4.44
C GLY A 60 4.33 15.45 5.32
N SER A 61 3.18 15.72 4.68
CA SER A 61 1.89 15.79 5.35
C SER A 61 0.77 15.16 4.53
N VAL A 62 -0.33 14.79 5.19
CA VAL A 62 -1.52 14.25 4.52
C VAL A 62 -2.16 15.34 3.66
N SER A 63 -2.12 15.17 2.34
CA SER A 63 -2.71 16.13 1.40
C SER A 63 -4.25 16.05 1.34
N GLY A 64 -4.82 14.88 1.61
CA GLY A 64 -6.25 14.63 1.68
C GLY A 64 -6.55 13.14 1.78
N LEU A 65 -7.77 12.81 2.18
CA LEU A 65 -8.31 11.45 2.11
C LEU A 65 -9.13 11.35 0.83
N ARG A 66 -8.96 10.25 0.09
CA ARG A 66 -9.68 10.00 -1.16
C ARG A 66 -10.28 8.60 -1.12
N THR A 67 -11.46 8.46 -1.70
CA THR A 67 -12.06 7.17 -2.00
C THR A 67 -11.49 6.61 -3.30
N ALA A 68 -11.58 5.29 -3.48
CA ALA A 68 -11.15 4.65 -4.73
C ALA A 68 -11.85 5.23 -5.97
N GLY A 69 -13.13 5.60 -5.86
CA GLY A 69 -13.87 6.19 -6.98
C GLY A 69 -13.38 7.59 -7.37
N GLU A 70 -12.94 8.41 -6.40
CA GLU A 70 -12.35 9.73 -6.69
C GLU A 70 -10.95 9.62 -7.34
N LEU A 71 -10.29 8.46 -7.18
CA LEU A 71 -9.00 8.18 -7.80
C LEU A 71 -9.13 7.70 -9.24
N ASP A 72 -10.28 7.13 -9.66
CA ASP A 72 -10.50 6.69 -11.04
C ASP A 72 -10.38 7.87 -12.02
N ASP A 73 -10.92 9.04 -11.68
CA ASP A 73 -10.81 10.27 -12.49
C ASP A 73 -9.37 10.81 -12.59
N LEU A 74 -8.51 10.44 -11.64
CA LEU A 74 -7.10 10.84 -11.58
C LEU A 74 -6.13 9.79 -12.14
N ARG A 75 -6.63 8.58 -12.46
CA ARG A 75 -5.81 7.45 -12.91
C ARG A 75 -5.23 7.69 -14.31
N GLU A 76 -6.04 8.22 -15.22
CA GLU A 76 -5.68 8.52 -16.60
C GLU A 76 -4.49 9.50 -16.72
N PRO A 77 -4.45 10.68 -16.04
CA PRO A 77 -3.30 11.58 -16.13
C PRO A 77 -2.05 11.04 -15.41
N PHE A 78 -2.20 10.20 -14.39
CA PHE A 78 -1.06 9.64 -13.65
C PHE A 78 -0.34 8.57 -14.47
N GLN A 79 -1.07 7.61 -15.07
CA GLN A 79 -0.48 6.49 -15.83
C GLN A 79 0.28 6.95 -17.09
N ALA A 80 -0.20 8.01 -17.76
CA ALA A 80 0.49 8.61 -18.90
C ALA A 80 1.90 9.13 -18.56
N SER A 81 2.15 9.50 -17.30
CA SER A 81 3.45 10.02 -16.85
C SER A 81 4.46 8.94 -16.42
N ILE A 82 4.03 7.68 -16.23
CA ILE A 82 4.85 6.60 -15.65
C ILE A 82 4.99 5.37 -16.55
N GLY A 83 4.36 5.34 -17.72
CA GLY A 83 4.57 4.27 -18.71
C GLY A 83 4.15 2.87 -18.23
N LEU A 84 3.16 2.77 -17.35
CA LEU A 84 2.61 1.49 -16.89
C LEU A 84 1.39 1.12 -17.74
N GLU A 85 1.50 0.04 -18.52
CA GLU A 85 0.44 -0.47 -19.40
C GLU A 85 -0.82 -0.91 -18.62
N PRO A 86 -2.04 -0.57 -19.08
CA PRO A 86 -3.27 -0.77 -18.33
C PRO A 86 -3.78 -2.21 -18.49
N SER A 87 -3.37 -3.10 -17.60
CA SER A 87 -3.94 -4.46 -17.50
C SER A 87 -4.87 -4.60 -16.30
N THR A 88 -5.85 -3.70 -16.13
CA THR A 88 -6.91 -3.92 -15.14
C THR A 88 -8.28 -3.56 -15.69
N LYS A 89 -9.08 -4.58 -15.97
CA LYS A 89 -10.53 -4.44 -16.17
C LYS A 89 -11.15 -4.02 -14.84
N LEU A 90 -11.95 -2.96 -14.90
CA LEU A 90 -12.78 -2.45 -13.81
C LEU A 90 -13.67 -3.56 -13.25
N VAL A 91 -13.44 -3.97 -12.00
CA VAL A 91 -14.36 -4.83 -11.24
C VAL A 91 -14.75 -4.08 -9.96
N ARG A 92 -16.05 -4.12 -9.69
CA ARG A 92 -16.84 -3.35 -8.71
C ARG A 92 -16.14 -3.12 -7.35
N PRO A 93 -16.46 -2.00 -6.67
CA PRO A 93 -15.87 -1.68 -5.38
C PRO A 93 -16.15 -2.80 -4.37
N CYS A 94 -15.07 -3.30 -3.75
CA CYS A 94 -15.13 -4.22 -2.63
C CYS A 94 -15.82 -3.51 -1.45
N MET A 95 -17.13 -3.73 -1.30
CA MET A 95 -17.90 -3.22 -0.17
C MET A 95 -17.75 -4.14 1.05
N ARG A 96 -17.46 -3.49 2.19
CA ARG A 96 -17.70 -3.91 3.58
C ARG A 96 -17.00 -5.17 4.09
N LEU A 97 -15.94 -4.96 4.89
CA LEU A 97 -15.82 -5.72 6.14
C LEU A 97 -16.92 -5.21 7.09
N SER A 98 -18.06 -5.88 7.06
CA SER A 98 -19.00 -5.85 8.18
C SER A 98 -18.30 -6.46 9.38
N SER A 99 -18.40 -5.77 10.52
CA SER A 99 -18.08 -6.27 11.85
C SER A 99 -18.53 -7.72 12.05
N ALA A 100 -17.60 -8.57 12.49
CA ALA A 100 -17.90 -9.83 13.17
C ALA A 100 -16.77 -10.16 14.16
N CYS A 101 -17.19 -10.28 15.42
CA CYS A 101 -16.48 -10.66 16.66
C CYS A 101 -15.73 -9.54 17.41
#